data_AF-A0A1Y0BVN3-F1
#
_entry.id   AF-A0A1Y0BVN3-F1
#
_cell.length_a   1.000
_cell.length_b   1.000
_cell.length_c   1.000
_cell.angle_alpha   90.00
_cell.angle_beta   90.00
_cell.angle_gamma   90.00
#
_symmetry.space_group_name_H-M   'P 1'
#
loop_
_entity.id
_entity.type
_entity.pdbx_description
1 polymer ?
#
loop_
_entity_poly.entity_id
_entity_poly.type
_entity_poly.pdbx_seq_one_letter_code
_entity_poly.pdbx_strand_id
1 'polypeptide(L)'
;NITYALTDLTDTDVEEYYRGFANRVLWPICHYRLDLAEYGRKEMAGYFRVNRFFAHRLAPMIQPDDIIWVHDYHLIPLAAELRQMGLKNRIGFFLHIPWPPADILVTMPVHEEIMRGLSHYDLVGFQTDYDLQNFAGYLRREGIGDDLGNGLFDSHGRIFKAGAYPIGIETAAFAEFAERAADNVMVQKTRRSIEGRDMIIGVDRLDYSKGIIQRLEAYERFLTSNPVYQNKVTYLQVTPKSRSEVPEYEHMQKMVAEQAGRVNGAIGTVDWVPIRYVNRSISRTVLAG
;
A
#
# COMPACT_ATOMS: atom_id res chain seq x y z
N ASN A 1 -0.65 -15.26 -25.00
CA ASN A 1 -0.26 -13.93 -25.51
C ASN A 1 -0.76 -12.87 -24.55
N ILE A 2 0.12 -12.03 -24.01
CA ILE A 2 -0.23 -10.88 -23.16
C ILE A 2 0.11 -9.62 -23.95
N THR A 3 -0.84 -8.68 -24.03
CA THR A 3 -0.63 -7.38 -24.68
C THR A 3 -0.52 -6.31 -23.60
N TYR A 4 0.50 -5.47 -23.70
CA TYR A 4 0.69 -4.33 -22.80
C TYR A 4 0.29 -3.04 -23.51
N ALA A 5 -0.68 -2.32 -22.96
CA ALA A 5 -1.04 -0.98 -23.39
C ALA A 5 -0.56 0.03 -22.33
N LEU A 6 0.37 0.89 -22.72
CA LEU A 6 0.98 1.89 -21.84
C LEU A 6 0.64 3.29 -22.33
N THR A 7 0.49 4.23 -21.41
CA THR A 7 0.35 5.66 -21.71
C THR A 7 1.11 6.46 -20.66
N ASP A 8 1.75 7.53 -21.11
CA ASP A 8 2.45 8.45 -20.23
C ASP A 8 1.48 9.46 -19.62
N LEU A 9 1.83 9.96 -18.44
CA LEU A 9 1.19 11.09 -17.78
C LEU A 9 2.11 12.30 -17.87
N THR A 10 1.53 13.50 -17.92
CA THR A 10 2.32 14.74 -17.82
C THR A 10 2.89 14.90 -16.42
N ASP A 11 3.96 15.68 -16.26
CA ASP A 11 4.49 16.00 -14.93
C ASP A 11 3.42 16.61 -14.03
N THR A 12 2.55 17.46 -14.59
CA THR A 12 1.42 18.06 -13.84
C THR A 12 0.42 17.01 -13.37
N ASP A 13 0.10 16.02 -14.20
CA ASP A 13 -0.77 14.90 -13.80
C ASP A 13 -0.10 14.03 -12.73
N VAL A 14 1.21 13.74 -12.87
CA VAL A 14 1.96 12.99 -11.85
C VAL A 14 1.93 13.72 -10.51
N GLU A 15 2.14 15.04 -10.51
CA GLU A 15 2.06 15.87 -9.30
C GLU A 15 0.66 15.88 -8.68
N GLU A 16 -0.38 16.14 -9.48
CA GLU A 16 -1.73 16.34 -8.93
C GLU A 16 -2.44 15.04 -8.56
N TYR A 17 -2.33 14.00 -9.40
CA TYR A 17 -3.00 12.71 -9.20
C TYR A 17 -2.20 11.77 -8.30
N TYR A 18 -0.94 11.47 -8.66
CA TYR A 18 -0.16 10.44 -7.98
C TYR A 18 0.49 10.98 -6.71
N ARG A 19 1.30 12.05 -6.81
CA ARG A 19 1.97 12.66 -5.65
C ARG A 19 1.01 13.46 -4.79
N GLY A 20 -0.06 13.98 -5.39
CA GLY A 20 -1.13 14.74 -4.74
C GLY A 20 -2.21 13.81 -4.17
N PHE A 21 -3.41 13.84 -4.75
CA PHE A 21 -4.61 13.28 -4.12
C PHE A 21 -4.47 11.80 -3.71
N ALA A 22 -3.89 10.96 -4.57
CA ALA A 22 -3.76 9.53 -4.25
C ALA A 22 -2.86 9.29 -3.02
N ASN A 23 -1.69 9.94 -2.93
CA ASN A 23 -0.72 9.66 -1.87
C ASN A 23 -0.72 10.65 -0.70
N ARG A 24 -1.39 11.81 -0.82
CA ARG A 24 -1.55 12.82 0.24
C ARG A 24 -2.97 12.90 0.80
N VAL A 25 -3.96 12.29 0.15
CA VAL A 25 -5.34 12.21 0.68
C VAL A 25 -5.75 10.76 0.89
N LEU A 26 -5.87 9.96 -0.18
CA LEU A 26 -6.41 8.60 -0.08
C LEU A 26 -5.52 7.69 0.77
N TRP A 27 -4.21 7.67 0.51
CA TRP A 27 -3.27 6.84 1.26
C TRP A 27 -3.28 7.13 2.78
N PRO A 28 -3.06 8.37 3.27
CA PRO A 28 -3.10 8.64 4.71
C PRO A 28 -4.45 8.33 5.35
N ILE A 29 -5.57 8.72 4.72
CA ILE A 29 -6.91 8.49 5.28
C ILE A 29 -7.20 6.99 5.42
N CYS A 30 -6.92 6.22 4.38
CA CYS A 30 -7.12 4.76 4.40
C CYS A 30 -6.15 4.04 5.36
N HIS A 31 -5.02 4.67 5.71
CA HIS A 31 -4.08 4.16 6.71
C HIS A 31 -4.24 4.84 8.08
N TYR A 32 -5.38 5.46 8.36
CA TYR A 32 -5.72 6.03 9.67
C TYR A 32 -4.75 7.13 10.15
N ARG A 33 -4.11 7.83 9.21
CA ARG A 33 -3.16 8.93 9.44
C ARG A 33 -3.74 10.26 8.99
N LEU A 34 -4.87 10.63 9.60
CA LEU A 34 -5.54 11.91 9.35
C LEU A 34 -4.61 13.12 9.58
N ASP A 35 -3.65 12.98 10.50
CA ASP A 35 -2.62 13.97 10.78
C ASP A 35 -1.68 14.25 9.60
N LEU A 36 -1.63 13.37 8.61
CA LEU A 36 -0.82 13.49 7.39
C LEU A 36 -1.65 13.75 6.13
N ALA A 37 -2.98 13.84 6.24
CA ALA A 37 -3.85 14.05 5.09
C ALA A 37 -3.86 15.54 4.70
N GLU A 38 -3.42 15.83 3.47
CA GLU A 38 -3.42 17.18 2.92
C GLU A 38 -4.31 17.29 1.70
N TYR A 39 -5.38 18.04 1.84
CA TYR A 39 -6.35 18.27 0.77
C TYR A 39 -6.04 19.53 -0.02
N GLY A 40 -6.01 19.39 -1.34
CA GLY A 40 -5.98 20.52 -2.27
C GLY A 40 -6.95 20.31 -3.42
N ARG A 41 -7.66 21.40 -3.79
CA ARG A 41 -8.66 21.37 -4.88
C ARG A 41 -8.05 21.05 -6.23
N LYS A 42 -6.80 21.48 -6.44
CA LYS A 42 -6.04 21.25 -7.68
C LYS A 42 -5.72 19.76 -7.83
N GLU A 43 -5.21 19.15 -6.78
CA GLU A 43 -4.88 17.72 -6.70
C GLU A 43 -6.13 16.86 -6.86
N MET A 44 -7.23 17.23 -6.21
CA MET A 44 -8.53 16.59 -6.40
C MET A 44 -8.98 16.65 -7.86
N ALA A 45 -8.93 17.82 -8.51
CA ALA A 45 -9.30 17.95 -9.92
C ALA A 45 -8.38 17.10 -10.82
N GLY A 46 -7.07 17.06 -10.53
CA GLY A 46 -6.13 16.19 -11.21
C GLY A 46 -6.47 14.71 -11.07
N TYR A 47 -6.92 14.27 -9.89
CA TYR A 47 -7.27 12.88 -9.65
C TYR A 47 -8.39 12.37 -10.57
N PHE A 48 -9.49 13.12 -10.65
CA PHE A 48 -10.61 12.78 -11.53
C PHE A 48 -10.25 12.98 -13.01
N ARG A 49 -9.47 14.02 -13.35
CA ARG A 49 -8.99 14.25 -14.73
C ARG A 49 -8.16 13.08 -15.24
N VAL A 50 -7.24 12.56 -14.44
CA VAL A 50 -6.39 11.43 -14.84
C VAL A 50 -7.20 10.13 -14.98
N ASN A 51 -8.18 9.88 -14.11
CA ASN A 51 -9.09 8.74 -14.28
C ASN A 51 -9.91 8.83 -15.58
N ARG A 52 -10.42 10.02 -15.91
CA ARG A 52 -11.06 10.28 -17.21
C ARG A 52 -10.11 10.02 -18.38
N PHE A 53 -8.87 10.49 -18.28
CA PHE A 53 -7.85 10.26 -19.31
C PHE A 53 -7.61 8.76 -19.52
N PHE A 54 -7.43 7.98 -18.45
CA PHE A 54 -7.29 6.52 -18.56
C PHE A 54 -8.52 5.86 -19.20
N ALA A 55 -9.74 6.27 -18.83
CA ALA A 55 -10.95 5.75 -19.44
C ALA A 55 -10.99 6.01 -20.96
N HIS A 56 -10.63 7.22 -21.41
CA HIS A 56 -10.59 7.59 -22.83
C HIS A 56 -9.54 6.81 -23.62
N ARG A 57 -8.41 6.47 -22.99
CA ARG A 57 -7.36 5.64 -23.61
C ARG A 57 -7.76 4.17 -23.67
N LEU A 58 -8.44 3.66 -22.65
CA LEU A 58 -8.81 2.26 -22.55
C LEU A 58 -10.04 1.91 -23.40
N ALA A 59 -11.05 2.78 -23.46
CA ALA A 59 -12.33 2.49 -24.11
C ALA A 59 -12.23 1.98 -25.57
N PRO A 60 -11.37 2.54 -26.45
CA PRO A 60 -11.23 2.06 -27.84
C PRO A 60 -10.62 0.65 -27.96
N MET A 61 -10.00 0.15 -26.88
CA MET A 61 -9.34 -1.16 -26.86
C MET A 61 -10.28 -2.27 -26.38
N ILE A 62 -11.37 -1.92 -25.71
CA ILE A 62 -12.28 -2.86 -25.07
C ILE A 62 -13.21 -3.51 -26.12
N GLN A 63 -13.24 -4.84 -26.11
CA GLN A 63 -14.19 -5.65 -26.86
C GLN A 63 -15.46 -5.92 -26.04
N PRO A 64 -16.61 -6.23 -26.68
CA PRO A 64 -17.89 -6.38 -25.97
C PRO A 64 -17.92 -7.44 -24.85
N ASP A 65 -17.10 -8.48 -24.95
CA ASP A 65 -17.04 -9.62 -24.01
C ASP A 65 -15.89 -9.54 -23.00
N ASP A 66 -15.04 -8.51 -23.09
CA ASP A 66 -13.94 -8.31 -22.15
C ASP A 66 -14.44 -8.17 -20.70
N ILE A 67 -13.65 -8.73 -19.78
CA ILE A 67 -13.80 -8.55 -18.34
C ILE A 67 -12.71 -7.59 -17.89
N ILE A 68 -13.11 -6.48 -17.28
CA ILE A 68 -12.20 -5.43 -16.83
C ILE A 68 -11.99 -5.62 -15.34
N TRP A 69 -10.72 -5.71 -14.92
CA TRP A 69 -10.38 -5.76 -13.50
C TRP A 69 -9.46 -4.58 -13.16
N VAL A 70 -10.00 -3.64 -12.40
CA VAL A 70 -9.32 -2.43 -11.96
C VAL A 70 -8.73 -2.66 -10.57
N HIS A 71 -7.49 -2.20 -10.38
CA HIS A 71 -6.78 -2.38 -9.13
C HIS A 71 -6.44 -1.05 -8.48
N ASP A 72 -6.76 -0.99 -7.19
CA ASP A 72 -6.26 -0.06 -6.20
C ASP A 72 -6.79 1.38 -6.21
N TYR A 73 -6.57 2.07 -5.09
CA TYR A 73 -7.14 3.37 -4.73
C TYR A 73 -6.88 4.49 -5.74
N HIS A 74 -5.88 4.36 -6.61
CA HIS A 74 -5.60 5.35 -7.64
C HIS A 74 -6.72 5.43 -8.69
N LEU A 75 -7.46 4.33 -8.92
CA LEU A 75 -8.36 4.18 -10.06
C LEU A 75 -9.84 4.06 -9.68
N ILE A 76 -10.24 4.51 -8.48
CA ILE A 76 -11.63 4.38 -8.00
C ILE A 76 -12.67 4.98 -8.98
N PRO A 77 -12.45 6.16 -9.60
CA PRO A 77 -13.42 6.73 -10.54
C PRO A 77 -13.49 6.02 -11.91
N LEU A 78 -12.57 5.11 -12.24
CA LEU A 78 -12.40 4.60 -13.60
C LEU A 78 -13.67 3.93 -14.15
N ALA A 79 -14.37 3.11 -13.36
CA ALA A 79 -15.62 2.50 -13.81
C ALA A 79 -16.69 3.55 -14.11
N ALA A 80 -16.83 4.59 -13.29
CA ALA A 80 -17.81 5.64 -13.51
C ALA A 80 -17.59 6.33 -14.86
N GLU A 81 -16.33 6.65 -15.19
CA GLU A 81 -15.95 7.24 -16.49
C GLU A 81 -16.24 6.28 -17.67
N LEU A 82 -15.88 4.99 -17.57
CA LEU A 82 -16.20 3.99 -18.61
C LEU A 82 -17.71 3.81 -18.80
N ARG A 83 -18.50 3.83 -17.72
CA ARG A 83 -19.97 3.73 -17.79
C ARG A 83 -20.59 4.96 -18.46
N GLN A 84 -20.04 6.16 -18.23
CA GLN A 84 -20.46 7.39 -18.92
C GLN A 84 -20.20 7.33 -20.42
N MET A 85 -19.15 6.63 -20.85
CA MET A 85 -18.85 6.36 -22.25
C MET A 85 -19.71 5.25 -22.88
N GLY A 86 -20.65 4.67 -22.12
CA GLY A 86 -21.61 3.69 -22.62
C GLY A 86 -21.20 2.22 -22.47
N LEU A 87 -20.01 1.93 -21.92
CA LEU A 87 -19.51 0.55 -21.81
C LEU A 87 -20.35 -0.28 -20.84
N LYS A 88 -20.67 -1.52 -21.24
CA LYS A 88 -21.52 -2.47 -20.50
C LYS A 88 -20.78 -3.72 -20.01
N ASN A 89 -19.48 -3.83 -20.30
CA ASN A 89 -18.60 -4.90 -19.84
C ASN A 89 -18.71 -5.13 -18.33
N ARG A 90 -18.39 -6.34 -17.89
CA ARG A 90 -18.21 -6.61 -16.46
C ARG A 90 -16.94 -5.93 -15.96
N ILE A 91 -17.06 -5.12 -14.90
CA ILE A 91 -15.94 -4.38 -14.29
C ILE A 91 -15.86 -4.73 -12.81
N GLY A 92 -14.76 -5.37 -12.41
CA GLY A 92 -14.39 -5.58 -11.01
C GLY A 92 -13.40 -4.52 -10.53
N PHE A 93 -13.47 -4.17 -9.25
CA PHE A 93 -12.48 -3.39 -8.53
C PHE A 93 -11.90 -4.23 -7.41
N PHE A 94 -10.60 -4.10 -7.13
CA PHE A 94 -10.01 -4.64 -5.91
C PHE A 94 -9.13 -3.59 -5.24
N LEU A 95 -9.44 -3.27 -3.98
CA LEU A 95 -8.66 -2.36 -3.16
C LEU A 95 -7.56 -3.12 -2.42
N HIS A 96 -6.30 -2.75 -2.63
CA HIS A 96 -5.17 -3.45 -2.00
C HIS A 96 -4.82 -2.91 -0.63
N ILE A 97 -5.18 -1.66 -0.35
CA ILE A 97 -5.00 -0.99 0.94
C ILE A 97 -6.24 -1.20 1.84
N PRO A 98 -6.15 -0.90 3.15
CA PRO A 98 -7.31 -0.96 4.02
C PRO A 98 -8.42 0.00 3.59
N TRP A 99 -9.66 -0.32 3.94
CA TRP A 99 -10.77 0.63 3.84
C TRP A 99 -11.11 1.20 5.23
N PRO A 100 -11.10 2.54 5.39
CA PRO A 100 -11.29 3.15 6.70
C PRO A 100 -12.76 3.11 7.14
N PRO A 101 -13.04 3.12 8.47
CA PRO A 101 -14.39 3.24 8.99
C PRO A 101 -14.98 4.62 8.64
N ALA A 102 -16.30 4.71 8.71
CA ALA A 102 -17.02 5.88 8.23
C ALA A 102 -16.57 7.20 8.90
N ASP A 103 -16.32 7.21 10.21
CA ASP A 103 -15.83 8.38 10.95
C ASP A 103 -14.52 8.96 10.41
N ILE A 104 -13.69 8.11 9.81
CA ILE A 104 -12.41 8.50 9.20
C ILE A 104 -12.63 8.88 7.75
N LEU A 105 -13.47 8.15 7.01
CA LEU A 105 -13.70 8.42 5.59
C LEU A 105 -14.37 9.79 5.35
N VAL A 106 -15.32 10.19 6.20
CA VAL A 106 -16.04 11.46 6.07
C VAL A 106 -15.16 12.71 6.22
N THR A 107 -13.92 12.56 6.71
CA THR A 107 -12.98 13.69 6.76
C THR A 107 -12.45 14.05 5.36
N MET A 108 -12.58 13.16 4.37
CA MET A 108 -12.20 13.43 2.98
C MET A 108 -13.30 14.24 2.28
N PRO A 109 -13.06 15.48 1.80
CA PRO A 109 -14.13 16.32 1.25
C PRO A 109 -14.94 15.75 0.08
N VAL A 110 -14.42 14.73 -0.62
CA VAL A 110 -15.07 14.03 -1.74
C VAL A 110 -15.42 12.57 -1.43
N HIS A 111 -15.69 12.27 -0.16
CA HIS A 111 -16.05 10.92 0.29
C HIS A 111 -17.26 10.35 -0.48
N GLU A 112 -18.29 11.15 -0.74
CA GLU A 112 -19.46 10.72 -1.52
C GLU A 112 -19.12 10.43 -2.99
N GLU A 113 -18.31 11.26 -3.66
CA GLU A 113 -17.91 11.01 -5.05
C GLU A 113 -17.07 9.74 -5.19
N ILE A 114 -16.20 9.47 -4.22
CA ILE A 114 -15.42 8.23 -4.17
C ILE A 114 -16.33 7.01 -4.00
N MET A 115 -17.30 7.09 -3.08
CA MET A 115 -18.28 6.02 -2.86
C MET A 115 -19.18 5.78 -4.07
N ARG A 116 -19.63 6.87 -4.71
CA ARG A 116 -20.35 6.81 -5.97
C ARG A 116 -19.51 6.13 -7.04
N GLY A 117 -18.22 6.46 -7.15
CA GLY A 117 -17.28 5.80 -8.05
C GLY A 117 -17.26 4.28 -7.86
N LEU A 118 -17.19 3.81 -6.62
CA LEU A 118 -17.21 2.37 -6.29
C LEU A 118 -18.53 1.69 -6.68
N SER A 119 -19.68 2.37 -6.59
CA SER A 119 -20.97 1.81 -7.00
C SER A 119 -21.09 1.53 -8.51
N HIS A 120 -20.18 2.06 -9.34
CA HIS A 120 -20.18 1.84 -10.79
C HIS A 120 -19.55 0.51 -11.23
N TYR A 121 -18.87 -0.19 -10.32
CA TYR A 121 -18.34 -1.53 -10.54
C TYR A 121 -19.43 -2.59 -10.33
N ASP A 122 -19.29 -3.73 -10.99
CA ASP A 122 -20.18 -4.89 -10.78
C ASP A 122 -19.72 -5.73 -9.57
N LEU A 123 -18.44 -5.63 -9.21
CA LEU A 123 -17.84 -6.25 -8.03
C LEU A 123 -16.81 -5.30 -7.39
N VAL A 124 -16.91 -5.06 -6.09
CA VAL A 124 -15.93 -4.33 -5.27
C VAL A 124 -15.30 -5.31 -4.27
N GLY A 125 -14.02 -5.59 -4.43
CA GLY A 125 -13.25 -6.47 -3.55
C GLY A 125 -12.36 -5.72 -2.57
N PHE A 126 -12.29 -6.23 -1.35
CA PHE A 126 -11.42 -5.74 -0.28
C PHE A 126 -10.50 -6.85 0.26
N GLN A 127 -9.50 -6.49 1.05
CA GLN A 127 -8.59 -7.48 1.66
C GLN A 127 -9.25 -8.29 2.78
N THR A 128 -10.01 -7.64 3.65
CA THR A 128 -10.53 -8.27 4.87
C THR A 128 -12.03 -8.04 5.06
N ASP A 129 -12.65 -8.86 5.91
CA ASP A 129 -14.03 -8.65 6.33
C ASP A 129 -14.21 -7.31 7.08
N TYR A 130 -13.17 -6.81 7.76
CA TYR A 130 -13.23 -5.50 8.43
C TYR A 130 -13.33 -4.36 7.42
N ASP A 131 -12.59 -4.43 6.31
CA ASP A 131 -12.67 -3.45 5.23
C ASP A 131 -14.07 -3.43 4.61
N LEU A 132 -14.63 -4.62 4.35
CA LEU A 132 -16.00 -4.79 3.84
C LEU A 132 -17.04 -4.26 4.83
N GLN A 133 -16.90 -4.54 6.12
CA GLN A 133 -17.77 -4.03 7.18
C GLN A 133 -17.69 -2.50 7.28
N ASN A 134 -16.50 -1.92 7.15
CA ASN A 134 -16.31 -0.47 7.12
C ASN A 134 -17.01 0.17 5.91
N PHE A 135 -16.92 -0.45 4.73
CA PHE A 135 -17.61 -0.01 3.53
C PHE A 135 -19.13 -0.05 3.69
N ALA A 136 -19.67 -1.18 4.15
CA ALA A 136 -21.10 -1.34 4.44
C ALA A 136 -21.58 -0.36 5.53
N GLY A 137 -20.76 -0.17 6.57
CA GLY A 137 -21.03 0.75 7.67
C GLY A 137 -21.13 2.20 7.21
N TYR A 138 -20.26 2.61 6.28
CA TYR A 138 -20.35 3.93 5.67
C TYR A 138 -21.65 4.11 4.86
N LEU A 139 -22.00 3.16 3.97
CA LEU A 139 -23.21 3.25 3.15
C LEU A 139 -24.46 3.47 4.00
N ARG A 140 -24.59 2.67 5.07
CA ARG A 140 -25.71 2.76 6.02
C ARG A 140 -25.72 4.06 6.79
N ARG A 141 -24.56 4.49 7.29
CA ARG A 141 -24.45 5.69 8.15
C ARG A 141 -24.81 6.96 7.39
N GLU A 142 -24.30 7.10 6.16
CA GLU A 142 -24.56 8.29 5.33
C GLU A 142 -25.89 8.20 4.58
N GLY A 143 -26.62 7.07 4.69
CA GLY A 143 -27.92 6.89 4.05
C GLY A 143 -27.85 6.89 2.52
N ILE A 144 -26.73 6.45 1.95
CA ILE A 144 -26.49 6.44 0.50
C ILE A 144 -26.52 5.04 -0.13
N GLY A 145 -26.85 4.02 0.65
CA GLY A 145 -26.97 2.65 0.19
C GLY A 145 -27.25 1.64 1.31
N ASP A 146 -27.59 0.42 0.90
CA ASP A 146 -27.96 -0.68 1.79
C ASP A 146 -27.25 -1.99 1.43
N ASP A 147 -26.99 -2.81 2.45
CA ASP A 147 -26.59 -4.21 2.30
C ASP A 147 -27.85 -5.05 2.09
N LEU A 148 -27.99 -5.62 0.89
CA LEU A 148 -29.14 -6.44 0.50
C LEU A 148 -28.96 -7.92 0.90
N GLY A 149 -27.83 -8.26 1.51
CA GLY A 149 -27.45 -9.63 1.87
C GLY A 149 -26.80 -10.40 0.71
N ASN A 150 -26.19 -11.54 1.04
CA ASN A 150 -25.49 -12.41 0.08
C ASN A 150 -24.41 -11.70 -0.77
N GLY A 151 -23.78 -10.67 -0.20
CA GLY A 151 -22.75 -9.86 -0.85
C GLY A 151 -23.29 -8.88 -1.91
N LEU A 152 -24.60 -8.64 -1.97
CA LEU A 152 -25.22 -7.63 -2.84
C LEU A 152 -25.45 -6.33 -2.08
N PHE A 153 -25.17 -5.21 -2.74
CA PHE A 153 -25.33 -3.86 -2.21
C PHE A 153 -26.12 -3.01 -3.19
N ASP A 154 -26.98 -2.13 -2.69
CA ASP A 154 -27.56 -1.02 -3.45
C ASP A 154 -26.87 0.28 -3.05
N SER A 155 -26.52 1.10 -4.04
CA SER A 155 -26.14 2.50 -3.82
C SER A 155 -26.32 3.30 -5.09
N HIS A 156 -26.81 4.54 -4.97
CA HIS A 156 -27.04 5.45 -6.09
C HIS A 156 -27.85 4.83 -7.26
N GLY A 157 -28.82 3.97 -6.94
CA GLY A 157 -29.68 3.29 -7.91
C GLY A 157 -28.97 2.18 -8.71
N ARG A 158 -27.87 1.64 -8.19
CA ARG A 158 -27.10 0.55 -8.79
C ARG A 158 -26.97 -0.60 -7.79
N ILE A 159 -27.17 -1.82 -8.29
CA ILE A 159 -26.93 -3.04 -7.54
C ILE A 159 -25.59 -3.62 -7.97
N PHE A 160 -24.71 -3.89 -7.01
CA PHE A 160 -23.38 -4.46 -7.25
C PHE A 160 -23.01 -5.46 -6.17
N LYS A 161 -21.96 -6.26 -6.41
CA LYS A 161 -21.42 -7.17 -5.39
C LYS A 161 -20.27 -6.53 -4.63
N ALA A 162 -20.14 -6.85 -3.34
CA ALA A 162 -18.91 -6.60 -2.60
C ALA A 162 -18.51 -7.80 -1.73
N GLY A 163 -17.20 -7.96 -1.51
CA GLY A 163 -16.68 -9.09 -0.73
C GLY A 163 -15.22 -8.91 -0.30
N ALA A 164 -14.79 -9.74 0.65
CA ALA A 164 -13.40 -9.83 1.08
C ALA A 164 -12.68 -10.97 0.34
N TYR A 165 -11.53 -10.68 -0.24
CA TYR A 165 -10.70 -11.60 -1.02
C TYR A 165 -9.22 -11.38 -0.63
N PRO A 166 -8.76 -11.94 0.50
CA PRO A 166 -7.41 -11.69 1.01
C PRO A 166 -6.35 -12.18 0.02
N ILE A 167 -5.46 -11.27 -0.41
CA ILE A 167 -4.40 -11.62 -1.35
C ILE A 167 -3.37 -12.57 -0.70
N GLY A 168 -3.00 -13.61 -1.43
CA GLY A 168 -1.99 -14.59 -1.02
C GLY A 168 -0.72 -14.54 -1.87
N ILE A 169 0.19 -15.47 -1.59
CA ILE A 169 1.35 -15.77 -2.44
C ILE A 169 1.38 -17.27 -2.74
N GLU A 170 2.11 -17.65 -3.79
CA GLU A 170 2.45 -19.04 -4.09
C GLU A 170 3.49 -19.56 -3.08
N THR A 171 3.03 -20.02 -1.91
CA THR A 171 3.87 -20.34 -0.74
C THR A 171 4.86 -21.47 -1.03
N ALA A 172 4.42 -22.54 -1.68
CA ALA A 172 5.28 -23.68 -2.02
C ALA A 172 6.39 -23.27 -3.00
N ALA A 173 6.04 -22.58 -4.09
CA ALA A 173 7.01 -22.09 -5.06
C ALA A 173 7.98 -21.06 -4.46
N PHE A 174 7.52 -20.24 -3.50
CA PHE A 174 8.37 -19.28 -2.81
C PHE A 174 9.35 -19.95 -1.85
N ALA A 175 8.94 -21.02 -1.16
CA ALA A 175 9.85 -21.80 -0.30
C ALA A 175 10.98 -22.44 -1.13
N GLU A 176 10.65 -23.09 -2.25
CA GLU A 176 11.65 -23.65 -3.18
C GLU A 176 12.56 -22.57 -3.79
N PHE A 177 12.03 -21.37 -4.01
CA PHE A 177 12.83 -20.23 -4.48
C PHE A 177 13.81 -19.76 -3.39
N ALA A 178 13.37 -19.67 -2.14
CA ALA A 178 14.20 -19.28 -1.00
C ALA A 178 15.34 -20.28 -0.74
N GLU A 179 15.07 -21.59 -0.77
CA GLU A 179 16.10 -22.61 -0.61
C GLU A 179 17.21 -22.50 -1.65
N ARG A 180 16.85 -22.28 -2.92
CA ARG A 180 17.83 -22.04 -4.00
C ARG A 180 18.55 -20.70 -3.85
N ALA A 181 17.88 -19.70 -3.28
CA ALA A 181 18.47 -18.38 -3.06
C ALA A 181 19.52 -18.38 -1.94
N ALA A 182 19.49 -19.34 -1.02
CA ALA A 182 20.43 -19.44 0.09
C ALA A 182 21.91 -19.51 -0.38
N ASP A 183 22.17 -20.09 -1.55
CA ASP A 183 23.53 -20.17 -2.14
C ASP A 183 24.00 -18.86 -2.78
N ASN A 184 23.17 -17.82 -2.78
CA ASN A 184 23.53 -16.51 -3.31
C ASN A 184 24.75 -15.93 -2.57
N VAL A 185 25.73 -15.43 -3.32
CA VAL A 185 26.98 -14.90 -2.78
C VAL A 185 26.76 -13.81 -1.73
N MET A 186 25.77 -12.94 -1.92
CA MET A 186 25.46 -11.87 -0.96
C MET A 186 24.91 -12.43 0.34
N VAL A 187 24.02 -13.42 0.25
CA VAL A 187 23.41 -14.09 1.40
C VAL A 187 24.48 -14.78 2.24
N GLN A 188 25.38 -15.52 1.60
CA GLN A 188 26.51 -16.18 2.25
C GLN A 188 27.50 -15.17 2.87
N LYS A 189 27.69 -13.99 2.27
CA LYS A 189 28.47 -12.90 2.87
C LYS A 189 27.77 -12.32 4.11
N THR A 190 26.46 -12.05 4.02
CA THR A 190 25.68 -11.55 5.16
C THR A 190 25.71 -12.54 6.32
N ARG A 191 25.50 -13.84 6.07
CA ARG A 191 25.55 -14.90 7.08
C ARG A 191 26.90 -15.00 7.80
N ARG A 192 28.01 -14.87 7.05
CA ARG A 192 29.36 -14.82 7.66
C ARG A 192 29.56 -13.54 8.47
N SER A 193 29.05 -12.41 7.98
CA SER A 193 29.24 -11.11 8.63
C SER A 193 28.52 -10.95 9.97
N ILE A 194 27.55 -11.81 10.31
CA ILE A 194 26.91 -11.80 11.64
C ILE A 194 27.63 -12.72 12.63
N GLU A 195 28.63 -13.49 12.19
CA GLU A 195 29.53 -14.33 13.02
C GLU A 195 28.79 -15.27 13.98
N GLY A 196 27.72 -15.91 13.49
CA GLY A 196 26.93 -16.86 14.28
C GLY A 196 25.94 -16.24 15.27
N ARG A 197 25.83 -14.91 15.31
CA ARG A 197 24.75 -14.21 16.03
C ARG A 197 23.40 -14.45 15.36
N ASP A 198 22.34 -14.39 16.15
CA ASP A 198 20.97 -14.42 15.64
C ASP A 198 20.68 -13.15 14.81
N MET A 199 19.78 -13.27 13.84
CA MET A 199 19.32 -12.13 13.04
C MET A 199 17.81 -11.96 13.15
N ILE A 200 17.39 -10.75 13.51
CA ILE A 200 16.02 -10.27 13.27
C ILE A 200 16.04 -9.50 11.94
N ILE A 201 15.01 -9.65 11.12
CA ILE A 201 14.91 -8.94 9.84
C ILE A 201 13.58 -8.18 9.71
N GLY A 202 13.66 -6.95 9.22
CA GLY A 202 12.53 -6.12 8.81
C GLY A 202 12.75 -5.65 7.37
N VAL A 203 11.75 -5.84 6.51
CA VAL A 203 11.82 -5.47 5.09
C VAL A 203 10.54 -4.75 4.71
N ASP A 204 10.63 -3.44 4.51
CA ASP A 204 9.46 -2.60 4.33
C ASP A 204 9.80 -1.43 3.43
N ARG A 205 8.89 -1.01 2.54
CA ARG A 205 9.04 0.33 1.94
C ARG A 205 9.13 1.36 3.07
N LEU A 206 9.96 2.39 2.88
CA LEU A 206 9.98 3.51 3.81
C LEU A 206 8.61 4.22 3.71
N ASP A 207 7.73 3.94 4.66
CA ASP A 207 6.34 4.35 4.64
C ASP A 207 5.80 4.38 6.07
N TYR A 208 5.10 5.45 6.44
CA TYR A 208 4.66 5.68 7.82
C TYR A 208 3.64 4.65 8.31
N SER A 209 3.02 3.89 7.42
CA SER A 209 2.13 2.77 7.76
C SER A 209 2.86 1.57 8.37
N LYS A 210 4.20 1.52 8.32
CA LYS A 210 4.99 0.32 8.64
C LYS A 210 5.57 0.26 10.05
N GLY A 211 5.33 1.30 10.86
CA GLY A 211 5.74 1.33 12.27
C GLY A 211 7.25 1.06 12.48
N ILE A 212 8.10 1.52 11.56
CA ILE A 212 9.54 1.19 11.55
C ILE A 212 10.22 1.75 12.80
N ILE A 213 9.90 2.99 13.18
CA ILE A 213 10.45 3.64 14.39
C ILE A 213 10.10 2.83 15.63
N GLN A 214 8.84 2.43 15.77
CA GLN A 214 8.35 1.67 16.91
C GLN A 214 9.04 0.30 17.01
N ARG A 215 9.35 -0.35 15.86
CA ARG A 215 10.14 -1.60 15.85
C ARG A 215 11.58 -1.38 16.29
N LEU A 216 12.23 -0.30 15.86
CA LEU A 216 13.59 0.04 16.31
C LEU A 216 13.62 0.33 17.83
N GLU A 217 12.64 1.08 18.34
CA GLU A 217 12.47 1.35 19.78
C GLU A 217 12.19 0.07 20.57
N ALA A 218 11.34 -0.83 20.05
CA ALA A 218 11.07 -2.12 20.69
C ALA A 218 12.33 -2.99 20.77
N TYR A 219 13.15 -3.00 19.71
CA TYR A 219 14.41 -3.73 19.68
C TYR A 219 15.43 -3.16 20.68
N GLU A 220 15.56 -1.83 20.75
CA GLU A 220 16.38 -1.18 21.78
C GLU A 220 15.91 -1.53 23.20
N ARG A 221 14.59 -1.45 23.45
CA ARG A 221 14.00 -1.80 24.74
C ARG A 221 14.27 -3.26 25.10
N PHE A 222 14.18 -4.16 24.12
CA PHE A 222 14.52 -5.57 24.31
C PHE A 222 15.98 -5.75 24.76
N LEU A 223 16.94 -5.14 24.06
CA LEU A 223 18.37 -5.26 24.39
C LEU A 223 18.77 -4.62 25.71
N THR A 224 18.12 -3.50 26.07
CA THR A 224 18.36 -2.81 27.34
C THR A 224 17.74 -3.56 28.52
N SER A 225 16.55 -4.12 28.34
CA SER A 225 15.86 -4.92 29.37
C SER A 225 16.46 -6.32 29.53
N ASN A 226 17.17 -6.83 28.51
CA ASN A 226 17.75 -8.16 28.51
C ASN A 226 19.22 -8.13 28.04
N PRO A 227 20.16 -7.64 28.87
CA PRO A 227 21.57 -7.48 28.47
C PRO A 227 22.25 -8.78 28.01
N VAL A 228 21.74 -9.95 28.42
CA VAL A 228 22.23 -11.27 27.99
C VAL A 228 22.18 -11.49 26.48
N TYR A 229 21.37 -10.73 25.74
CA TYR A 229 21.26 -10.78 24.27
C TYR A 229 22.13 -9.75 23.56
N GLN A 230 22.77 -8.83 24.28
CA GLN A 230 23.72 -7.91 23.66
C GLN A 230 24.90 -8.70 23.06
N ASN A 231 25.35 -8.28 21.88
CA ASN A 231 26.35 -8.98 21.07
C ASN A 231 25.93 -10.42 20.63
N LYS A 232 24.67 -10.83 20.82
CA LYS A 232 24.16 -12.14 20.38
C LYS A 232 23.10 -12.07 19.28
N VAL A 233 22.49 -10.91 19.09
CA VAL A 233 21.48 -10.68 18.04
C VAL A 233 21.77 -9.37 17.30
N THR A 234 21.51 -9.35 16.00
CA THR A 234 21.55 -8.15 15.17
C THR A 234 20.21 -7.97 14.46
N TYR A 235 19.69 -6.73 14.44
CA TYR A 235 18.51 -6.37 13.67
C TYR A 235 18.91 -5.79 12.32
N LEU A 236 18.50 -6.43 11.22
CA LEU A 236 18.62 -5.90 9.86
C LEU A 236 17.30 -5.25 9.43
N GLN A 237 17.30 -3.93 9.25
CA GLN A 237 16.18 -3.21 8.66
C GLN A 237 16.53 -2.78 7.23
N VAL A 238 15.80 -3.31 6.25
CA VAL A 238 15.89 -2.92 4.85
C VAL A 238 14.71 -2.03 4.50
N THR A 239 14.99 -0.86 3.94
CA THR A 239 13.97 0.07 3.45
C THR A 239 14.29 0.58 2.06
N PRO A 240 13.77 -0.01 0.98
CA PRO A 240 13.86 0.63 -0.33
C PRO A 240 13.21 2.02 -0.29
N LYS A 241 13.86 3.00 -0.93
CA LYS A 241 13.27 4.32 -1.13
C LYS A 241 11.94 4.19 -1.88
N SER A 242 10.95 4.92 -1.40
CA SER A 242 9.61 4.99 -1.97
C SER A 242 9.15 6.43 -1.86
N ARG A 243 8.63 7.02 -2.95
CA ARG A 243 7.99 8.35 -2.96
C ARG A 243 8.86 9.45 -2.33
N SER A 244 10.15 9.48 -2.66
CA SER A 244 11.13 10.39 -2.06
C SER A 244 10.86 11.88 -2.30
N GLU A 245 9.97 12.20 -3.24
CA GLU A 245 9.56 13.58 -3.54
C GLU A 245 8.45 14.10 -2.62
N VAL A 246 7.89 13.23 -1.77
CA VAL A 246 6.84 13.59 -0.81
C VAL A 246 7.50 13.92 0.55
N PRO A 247 7.34 15.14 1.10
CA PRO A 247 8.11 15.61 2.27
C PRO A 247 8.05 14.70 3.50
N GLU A 248 6.89 14.09 3.76
CA GLU A 248 6.67 13.20 4.91
C GLU A 248 7.59 11.96 4.86
N TYR A 249 7.92 11.48 3.66
CA TYR A 249 8.81 10.33 3.47
C TYR A 249 10.28 10.70 3.70
N GLU A 250 10.69 11.92 3.33
CA GLU A 250 12.04 12.42 3.63
C GLU A 250 12.23 12.59 5.13
N HIS A 251 11.25 13.17 5.82
CA HIS A 251 11.27 13.31 7.27
C HIS A 251 11.36 11.95 7.96
N MET A 252 10.55 10.98 7.54
CA MET A 252 10.61 9.62 8.07
C MET A 252 11.98 8.97 7.86
N GLN A 253 12.62 9.18 6.69
CA GLN A 253 13.96 8.65 6.42
C GLN A 253 14.97 9.14 7.45
N LYS A 254 14.93 10.44 7.76
CA LYS A 254 15.81 11.08 8.73
C LYS A 254 15.58 10.48 10.12
N MET A 255 14.32 10.39 10.57
CA MET A 255 13.96 9.81 11.86
C MET A 255 14.47 8.37 12.02
N VAL A 256 14.30 7.53 10.99
CA VAL A 256 14.76 6.12 11.01
C VAL A 256 16.28 6.05 11.10
N ALA A 257 16.99 6.86 10.32
CA ALA A 257 18.45 6.89 10.33
C ALA A 257 19.01 7.39 11.67
N GLU A 258 18.41 8.44 12.23
CA GLU A 258 18.79 9.01 13.53
C GLU A 258 18.55 8.01 14.66
N GLN A 259 17.40 7.34 14.68
CA GLN A 259 17.09 6.32 15.69
C GLN A 259 18.06 5.13 15.61
N ALA A 260 18.32 4.60 14.41
CA ALA A 260 19.28 3.51 14.23
C ALA A 260 20.70 3.93 14.67
N GLY A 261 21.13 5.14 14.29
CA GLY A 261 22.43 5.69 14.67
C GLY A 261 22.57 5.88 16.18
N ARG A 262 21.54 6.42 16.84
CA ARG A 262 21.50 6.61 18.29
C ARG A 262 21.63 5.28 19.04
N VAL A 263 20.86 4.27 18.66
CA VAL A 263 20.92 2.94 19.28
C VAL A 263 22.30 2.32 19.08
N ASN A 264 22.82 2.35 17.85
CA ASN A 264 24.15 1.80 17.57
C ASN A 264 25.25 2.50 18.36
N GLY A 265 25.19 3.82 18.53
CA GLY A 265 26.15 4.57 19.34
C GLY A 265 26.05 4.31 20.84
N ALA A 266 24.86 3.99 21.34
CA ALA A 266 24.62 3.79 22.77
C ALA A 266 25.03 2.40 23.27
N ILE A 267 24.76 1.35 22.48
CA ILE A 267 24.93 -0.05 22.91
C ILE A 267 25.82 -0.90 21.98
N GLY A 268 26.24 -0.37 20.83
CA GLY A 268 27.13 -1.07 19.91
C GLY A 268 28.54 -1.21 20.47
N THR A 269 29.28 -2.19 19.94
CA THR A 269 30.70 -2.42 20.24
C THR A 269 31.52 -2.39 18.96
N VAL A 270 32.84 -2.46 19.07
CA VAL A 270 33.74 -2.45 17.90
C VAL A 270 33.43 -3.59 16.93
N ASP A 271 33.06 -4.76 17.47
CA ASP A 271 32.75 -5.99 16.74
C ASP A 271 31.25 -6.21 16.48
N TRP A 272 30.37 -5.31 16.94
CA TRP A 272 28.92 -5.51 16.83
C TRP A 272 28.15 -4.22 16.59
N VAL A 273 27.39 -4.24 15.50
CA VAL A 273 26.41 -3.21 15.15
C VAL A 273 25.01 -3.76 15.46
N PRO A 274 24.32 -3.28 16.51
CA PRO A 274 23.01 -3.78 16.92
C PRO A 274 21.96 -3.69 15.81
N ILE A 275 21.91 -2.57 15.09
CA ILE A 275 20.95 -2.29 14.01
C ILE A 275 21.71 -2.01 12.71
N ARG A 276 21.58 -2.92 11.74
CA ARG A 276 22.05 -2.71 10.36
C ARG A 276 20.91 -2.12 9.54
N TYR A 277 21.00 -0.82 9.24
CA TYR A 277 20.01 -0.11 8.44
C TYR A 277 20.46 0.02 6.98
N VAL A 278 19.64 -0.47 6.05
CA VAL A 278 19.92 -0.44 4.60
C VAL A 278 18.80 0.31 3.87
N ASN A 279 19.06 1.55 3.48
CA ASN A 279 18.13 2.37 2.72
C ASN A 279 18.33 2.20 1.19
N ARG A 280 18.25 0.96 0.69
CA ARG A 280 18.41 0.61 -0.72
C ARG A 280 17.53 -0.59 -1.08
N SER A 281 17.13 -0.67 -2.34
CA SER A 281 16.47 -1.85 -2.88
C SER A 281 17.41 -3.04 -2.88
N ILE A 282 16.91 -4.17 -2.38
CA ILE A 282 17.56 -5.46 -2.43
C ILE A 282 16.73 -6.35 -3.35
N SER A 283 17.39 -7.18 -4.16
CA SER A 283 16.68 -8.07 -5.08
C SER A 283 15.82 -9.08 -4.32
N ARG A 284 14.71 -9.49 -4.94
CA ARG A 284 13.83 -10.53 -4.39
C ARG A 284 14.59 -11.82 -4.04
N THR A 285 15.57 -12.21 -4.87
CA THR A 285 16.41 -13.38 -4.61
C THR A 285 17.16 -13.24 -3.30
N VAL A 286 17.88 -12.14 -3.07
CA VAL A 286 18.66 -11.94 -1.84
C VAL A 286 17.77 -11.80 -0.59
N LEU A 287 16.56 -11.27 -0.74
CA LEU A 287 15.61 -11.17 0.38
C LEU A 287 14.94 -12.52 0.73
N ALA A 288 14.83 -13.44 -0.23
CA ALA A 288 14.05 -14.67 -0.03
C ALA A 288 14.78 -15.73 0.79
N GLY A 289 16.10 -15.87 0.66
CA GLY A 289 16.90 -16.81 1.42
C GLY A 289 18.30 -16.29 1.57
#